data_AF-A0A527FBC8-F1
#
_entry.id   AF-A0A527FBC8-F1
#
_cell.length_a   1.000
_cell.length_b   1.000
_cell.length_c   1.000
_cell.angle_alpha   90.00
_cell.angle_beta   90.00
_cell.angle_gamma   90.00
#
_symmetry.space_group_name_H-M   'P 1'
#
loop_
_entity.id
_entity.type
_entity.pdbx_description
1 polymer ?
#
loop_
_entity_poly.entity_id
_entity_poly.type
_entity_poly.pdbx_seq_one_letter_code
_entity_poly.pdbx_strand_id
1 'polypeptide(L)' 'TEQRHLALRSEAADLRLRTAIENINESFVLWDSTQRLIMCNSKYQQDNGLSDRDVMPGTARAALEER' A
#
# COMPACT_ATOMS: atom_id res chain seq x y z
N THR A 1 17.71 -24.11 -7.70
CA THR A 1 18.31 -23.02 -6.88
C THR A 1 18.09 -21.63 -7.47
N GLU A 2 17.67 -21.46 -8.73
CA GLU A 2 17.36 -20.13 -9.31
C GLU A 2 16.07 -19.47 -8.80
N GLN A 3 14.98 -20.23 -8.65
CA GLN A 3 13.67 -19.68 -8.24
C GLN A 3 13.75 -18.91 -6.90
N ARG A 4 14.58 -19.39 -5.97
CA ARG A 4 14.77 -18.74 -4.67
C ARG A 4 15.51 -17.41 -4.78
N HIS A 5 16.49 -17.30 -5.68
CA HIS A 5 17.20 -16.05 -5.92
C HIS A 5 16.32 -15.00 -6.61
N LEU A 6 15.44 -15.43 -7.52
CA LEU A 6 14.45 -14.55 -8.15
C LEU A 6 13.43 -14.03 -7.12
N ALA A 7 12.89 -14.90 -6.27
CA ALA A 7 11.97 -14.52 -5.21
C ALA A 7 12.59 -13.51 -4.23
N LEU A 8 13.81 -13.76 -3.75
CA LEU A 8 14.51 -12.85 -2.84
C LEU A 8 14.78 -11.48 -3.46
N ARG A 9 15.08 -11.42 -4.76
CA ARG A 9 15.23 -10.15 -5.48
C ARG A 9 13.90 -9.39 -5.60
N SER A 10 12.80 -10.10 -5.84
CA SER A 10 11.46 -9.51 -5.89
C SER A 10 11.07 -8.94 -4.52
N GLU A 11 11.20 -9.72 -3.45
CA GLU A 11 10.89 -9.28 -2.09
C GLU A 11 11.71 -8.05 -1.67
N ALA A 12 13.01 -8.03 -2.00
CA ALA A 12 13.86 -6.88 -1.71
C ALA A 12 13.45 -5.63 -2.51
N ALA A 13 12.97 -5.80 -3.74
CA ALA A 13 12.45 -4.69 -4.55
C ALA A 13 11.13 -4.16 -3.97
N ASP A 14 10.21 -5.05 -3.61
CA ASP A 14 8.92 -4.71 -3.00
C ASP A 14 9.10 -3.98 -1.66
N LEU A 15 10.04 -4.46 -0.84
CA LEU A 15 10.37 -3.82 0.43
C LEU A 15 10.92 -2.40 0.21
N ARG A 16 11.87 -2.23 -0.72
CA ARG A 16 12.39 -0.88 -1.03
C ARG A 16 11.30 0.05 -1.53
N LEU A 17 10.39 -0.43 -2.36
CA LEU A 17 9.27 0.36 -2.86
C LEU A 17 8.36 0.82 -1.70
N ARG A 18 7.98 -0.12 -0.82
CA ARG A 18 7.17 0.19 0.37
C ARG A 18 7.87 1.19 1.28
N THR A 19 9.16 0.99 1.56
CA THR A 19 9.95 1.92 2.38
C THR A 19 10.09 3.30 1.74
N ALA A 20 10.23 3.38 0.42
CA ALA A 20 10.29 4.66 -0.27
C ALA A 20 8.97 5.43 -0.16
N ILE A 21 7.84 4.75 -0.36
CA ILE A 21 6.49 5.32 -0.24
C ILE A 21 6.19 5.75 1.19
N GLU A 22 6.61 4.96 2.17
CA GLU A 22 6.41 5.26 3.59
C GLU A 22 7.18 6.51 4.05
N ASN A 23 8.34 6.79 3.43
CA ASN A 23 9.12 7.99 3.72
C ASN A 23 8.63 9.26 3.00
N ILE A 24 7.56 9.18 2.19
CA ILE A 24 6.96 10.37 1.58
C ILE A 24 6.24 11.16 2.68
N ASN A 25 6.58 12.43 2.84
CA ASN A 25 5.99 13.32 3.86
C ASN A 25 4.51 13.68 3.59
N GLU A 26 4.04 13.43 2.38
CA GLU A 26 2.66 13.67 1.94
C GLU A 26 1.84 12.37 1.94
N SER A 27 0.52 12.50 2.04
CA SER A 27 -0.40 11.37 1.93
C SER A 27 -0.29 10.69 0.57
N PHE A 28 -0.06 9.38 0.57
CA PHE A 28 0.07 8.58 -0.64
C PHE A 28 -0.86 7.36 -0.59
N VAL A 29 -1.62 7.16 -1.66
CA VAL A 29 -2.48 5.98 -1.86
C VAL A 29 -2.43 5.54 -3.32
N LEU A 30 -2.36 4.23 -3.54
CA LEU A 30 -2.36 3.60 -4.85
C LEU A 30 -3.59 2.72 -4.99
N TRP A 31 -4.34 2.93 -6.07
CA TRP A 31 -5.52 2.16 -6.44
C TRP A 31 -5.26 1.34 -7.71
N ASP A 32 -5.96 0.22 -7.85
CA ASP A 32 -6.05 -0.49 -9.12
C ASP A 32 -7.09 0.15 -10.07
N SER A 33 -7.20 -0.38 -11.28
CA SER A 33 -8.15 0.09 -12.29
C SER A 33 -9.62 -0.09 -11.90
N THR A 34 -9.90 -0.94 -10.92
CA THR A 34 -11.24 -1.19 -10.36
C THR A 34 -11.51 -0.41 -9.08
N GLN A 35 -10.66 0.59 -8.77
CA GLN A 35 -10.75 1.40 -7.56
C GLN A 35 -10.62 0.60 -6.26
N ARG A 36 -9.76 -0.42 -6.26
CA ARG A 36 -9.40 -1.16 -5.04
C ARG A 36 -8.02 -0.78 -4.57
N LEU A 37 -7.85 -0.74 -3.25
CA LEU A 37 -6.61 -0.32 -2.62
C LEU A 37 -5.51 -1.33 -2.95
N ILE A 38 -4.39 -0.85 -3.51
CA ILE A 38 -3.16 -1.64 -3.66
C ILE A 38 -2.26 -1.41 -2.45
N MET A 39 -2.01 -0.15 -2.09
CA MET A 39 -1.22 0.25 -0.91
C MET A 39 -1.46 1.72 -0.54
N CYS A 40 -1.12 2.09 0.69
CA CYS A 40 -1.02 3.47 1.14
C CYS A 40 0.13 3.60 2.14
N ASN A 41 0.60 4.82 2.39
CA ASN A 41 1.53 5.10 3.49
C ASN A 41 0.79 5.37 4.81
N SER A 42 1.53 5.40 5.93
CA SER A 42 0.92 5.76 7.22
C SER A 42 0.38 7.18 7.26
N LYS A 43 0.95 8.12 6.47
CA LYS A 43 0.45 9.50 6.40
C LYS A 43 -0.98 9.56 5.89
N TYR A 44 -1.32 8.78 4.85
CA TYR A 44 -2.69 8.64 4.36
C TYR A 44 -3.64 8.12 5.43
N GLN A 45 -3.21 7.11 6.21
CA GLN A 45 -4.02 6.59 7.30
C GLN A 45 -4.28 7.64 8.38
N GLN A 46 -3.24 8.36 8.79
CA GLN A 46 -3.34 9.41 9.81
C GLN A 46 -4.23 10.57 9.36
N ASP A 47 -4.08 11.03 8.12
CA ASP A 47 -4.84 12.16 7.58
C ASP A 47 -6.34 11.83 7.42
N ASN A 48 -6.67 10.56 7.19
CA ASN A 48 -8.05 10.08 7.00
C ASN A 48 -8.62 9.36 8.23
N GLY A 49 -7.88 9.31 9.36
CA GLY A 49 -8.32 8.61 10.58
C GLY A 49 -8.58 7.11 10.37
N LEU A 50 -7.81 6.46 9.49
CA LEU A 50 -7.95 5.05 9.14
C LEU A 50 -7.08 4.19 10.05
N SER A 51 -7.55 2.96 10.30
CA SER A 51 -6.79 1.91 10.95
C SER A 51 -6.26 0.92 9.91
N ASP A 52 -5.30 0.09 10.32
CA ASP A 52 -4.74 -0.98 9.46
C ASP A 52 -5.81 -1.92 8.88
N ARG A 53 -6.96 -2.06 9.57
CA ARG A 53 -8.08 -2.89 9.10
C ARG A 53 -8.85 -2.27 7.95
N ASP A 54 -8.83 -0.95 7.84
CA ASP A 54 -9.53 -0.22 6.80
C ASP A 54 -8.74 -0.25 5.48
N VAL A 55 -7.42 -0.20 5.60
CA VAL A 55 -6.49 -0.14 4.46
C VAL A 55 -5.97 -1.51 4.01
N MET A 56 -6.79 -2.54 4.15
CA MET A 56 -6.46 -3.87 3.62
C MET A 56 -6.37 -3.84 2.08
N PRO A 57 -5.34 -4.46 1.48
CA PRO A 57 -5.27 -4.59 0.03
C PRO A 57 -6.54 -5.22 -0.54
N GLY A 58 -7.11 -4.60 -1.57
CA GLY A 58 -8.39 -5.00 -2.18
C GLY A 58 -9.62 -4.27 -1.65
N THR A 59 -9.51 -3.49 -0.56
CA THR A 59 -10.60 -2.65 -0.06
C THR A 59 -11.10 -1.71 -1.15
N ALA A 60 -12.41 -1.67 -1.37
CA ALA A 60 -13.02 -0.79 -2.35
C ALA A 60 -12.92 0.67 -1.88
N ARG A 61 -12.53 1.56 -2.78
CA ARG A 61 -12.40 2.99 -2.51
C ARG A 61 -13.68 3.60 -1.93
N ALA A 62 -14.84 3.24 -2.49
CA ALA A 62 -16.14 3.70 -1.99
C ALA A 62 -16.37 3.35 -0.51
N ALA A 63 -15.95 2.16 -0.07
CA ALA A 63 -16.10 1.75 1.32
C ALA A 63 -15.22 2.55 2.30
N LEU A 64 -14.13 3.15 1.81
CA LEU A 64 -13.27 4.05 2.58
C LEU A 64 -13.79 5.49 2.57
N GLU A 65 -14.41 5.93 1.47
CA GLU A 65 -14.95 7.29 1.33
C GLU A 65 -16.33 7.46 2.01
N GLU A 66 -17.09 6.38 2.21
CA GLU A 66 -18.41 6.39 2.88
C GLU A 66 -18.34 6.38 4.43
N ARG A 67 -17.14 6.41 4.99
CA ARG A 67 -16.88 6.44 6.44
C ARG A 67 -16.89 7.85 7.01
#